data_AF-A0A927WB85-F1
#
_entry.id   AF-A0A927WB85-F1
#
_cell.length_a   1.000
_cell.length_b   1.000
_cell.length_c   1.000
_cell.angle_alpha   90.00
_cell.angle_beta   90.00
_cell.angle_gamma   90.00
#
_symmetry.space_group_name_H-M   'P 1'
#
loop_
_entity.id
_entity.type
_entity.pdbx_description
1 polymer ?
#
loop_
_entity_poly.entity_id
_entity_poly.type
_entity_poly.pdbx_seq_one_letter_code
_entity_poly.pdbx_strand_id
1 'polypeptide(L)'
;MDYNKIEDAVFKKAMEVFKEGAPKFFNLDINISRPAETEIKNIDIKTNAMDYLFYTDSGDYLHFEFQTTKKNEDISRFLYYDSSLYYKSKRNIRTLVVYSSDIKEAP
;
A
#
# COMPACT_ATOMS: atom_id res chain seq x y z
N MET A 1 -16.77 -20.16 -2.21
CA MET A 1 -16.76 -19.73 -3.63
C MET A 1 -17.25 -18.30 -3.64
N ASP A 2 -16.51 -17.37 -4.26
CA ASP A 2 -16.83 -15.94 -4.23
C ASP A 2 -17.83 -15.64 -5.36
N TYR A 3 -19.12 -15.66 -5.05
CA TYR A 3 -20.20 -15.57 -6.03
C TYR A 3 -20.22 -14.23 -6.78
N ASN A 4 -19.76 -13.14 -6.16
CA ASN A 4 -19.66 -11.83 -6.80
C ASN A 4 -18.67 -11.83 -7.97
N LYS A 5 -17.55 -12.56 -7.83
CA LYS A 5 -16.56 -12.72 -8.91
C LYS A 5 -17.10 -13.54 -10.09
N ILE A 6 -17.99 -14.49 -9.81
CA ILE A 6 -18.62 -15.31 -10.85
C ILE A 6 -19.64 -14.47 -11.62
N GLU A 7 -20.48 -13.72 -10.91
CA GLU A 7 -21.46 -12.81 -11.51
C GLU A 7 -20.80 -11.75 -12.41
N ASP A 8 -19.75 -11.09 -11.91
CA ASP A 8 -18.95 -10.14 -12.69
C ASP A 8 -18.36 -10.76 -13.96
N ALA A 9 -17.84 -11.98 -13.88
CA ALA A 9 -17.29 -12.69 -15.03
C ALA A 9 -18.37 -12.98 -16.08
N VAL A 10 -19.57 -13.39 -15.65
CA VAL A 10 -20.71 -13.65 -16.52
C VAL A 10 -21.16 -12.38 -17.23
N PHE A 11 -21.33 -11.27 -16.51
CA PHE A 11 -21.73 -10.00 -17.13
C PHE A 11 -20.66 -9.44 -18.09
N LYS A 12 -19.38 -9.56 -17.75
CA LYS A 12 -18.28 -9.18 -18.67
C LYS A 12 -18.34 -9.97 -19.97
N LYS A 13 -18.60 -11.28 -19.91
CA LYS A 13 -18.78 -12.12 -21.10
C LYS A 13 -20.06 -11.83 -21.88
N ALA A 14 -21.16 -11.52 -21.21
CA ALA A 14 -22.38 -11.07 -21.87
C ALA A 14 -22.11 -9.80 -22.69
N MET A 15 -21.37 -8.83 -22.15
CA MET A 15 -21.05 -7.59 -22.87
C MET A 15 -20.14 -7.79 -24.09
N GLU A 16 -19.25 -8.79 -24.09
CA GLU A 16 -18.49 -9.17 -25.29
C GLU A 16 -19.42 -9.59 -26.44
N VAL A 17 -20.51 -10.32 -26.13
CA VAL A 17 -21.54 -10.75 -27.10
C VAL A 17 -22.44 -9.59 -27.50
N PHE A 18 -22.79 -8.73 -26.55
CA PHE A 18 -23.69 -7.58 -26.78
C PHE A 18 -23.02 -6.40 -27.47
N LYS A 19 -21.70 -6.39 -27.68
CA LYS A 19 -20.96 -5.23 -28.23
C LYS A 19 -21.56 -4.66 -29.53
N GLU A 20 -22.11 -5.52 -30.39
CA GLU A 20 -22.69 -5.13 -31.69
C GLU A 20 -24.11 -4.58 -31.56
N GLY A 21 -24.86 -5.04 -30.55
CA GLY A 21 -26.24 -4.64 -30.29
C GLY A 21 -26.38 -3.52 -29.26
N ALA A 22 -25.38 -3.32 -28.39
CA ALA A 22 -25.44 -2.39 -27.27
C ALA A 22 -25.64 -0.93 -27.72
N PRO A 23 -24.90 -0.40 -28.72
CA PRO A 23 -25.12 0.97 -29.19
C PRO A 23 -26.56 1.17 -29.69
N LYS A 24 -27.08 0.21 -30.46
CA LYS A 24 -28.46 0.26 -30.97
C LYS A 24 -29.50 0.15 -29.86
N PHE A 25 -29.28 -0.73 -28.88
CA PHE A 25 -30.18 -0.90 -27.74
C PHE A 25 -30.26 0.37 -26.88
N PHE A 26 -29.13 1.06 -26.69
CA PHE A 26 -29.04 2.29 -25.91
C PHE A 26 -29.20 3.58 -26.74
N ASN A 27 -29.56 3.47 -28.03
CA ASN A 27 -29.71 4.59 -28.95
C ASN A 27 -28.47 5.51 -29.04
N LEU A 28 -27.29 4.90 -29.11
CA LEU A 28 -26.00 5.55 -29.26
C LEU A 28 -25.52 5.45 -30.72
N ASP A 29 -25.14 6.57 -31.32
CA ASP A 29 -24.54 6.64 -32.66
C ASP A 29 -23.03 6.44 -32.59
N ILE A 30 -22.60 5.27 -32.09
CA ILE A 30 -21.19 4.90 -31.94
C ILE A 30 -20.96 3.44 -32.31
N ASN A 31 -19.79 3.15 -32.87
CA ASN A 31 -19.36 1.78 -33.15
C ASN A 31 -18.39 1.29 -32.08
N ILE A 32 -18.73 0.19 -31.40
CA ILE A 32 -17.86 -0.46 -30.42
C ILE A 32 -16.94 -1.43 -31.15
N SER A 33 -15.62 -1.19 -31.12
CA SER A 33 -14.62 -2.05 -31.79
C SER A 33 -14.18 -3.23 -30.93
N ARG A 34 -13.90 -2.98 -29.65
CA ARG A 34 -13.46 -3.98 -28.66
C ARG A 34 -13.68 -3.49 -27.23
N PRO A 35 -13.84 -4.38 -26.24
CA PRO A 35 -13.80 -4.00 -24.83
C PRO A 35 -12.43 -3.40 -24.46
N ALA A 36 -12.46 -2.40 -23.57
CA ALA A 36 -11.26 -1.84 -22.94
C ALA A 36 -10.95 -2.59 -21.63
N GLU A 37 -9.71 -2.52 -21.17
CA GLU A 37 -9.31 -3.06 -19.86
C GLU A 37 -10.11 -2.35 -18.75
N THR A 38 -10.84 -3.12 -17.94
CA THR A 38 -11.67 -2.59 -16.86
C THR A 38 -10.97 -2.56 -15.51
N GLU A 39 -9.77 -3.13 -15.44
CA GLU A 39 -8.95 -3.19 -14.23
C GLU A 39 -7.78 -2.23 -14.38
N ILE A 40 -7.88 -1.06 -13.76
CA ILE A 40 -6.76 -0.12 -13.67
C ILE A 40 -5.90 -0.55 -12.50
N LYS A 41 -4.76 -1.19 -12.78
CA LYS A 41 -3.78 -1.59 -11.77
C LYS A 41 -2.85 -0.42 -11.49
N ASN A 42 -2.96 0.15 -10.28
CA ASN A 42 -2.04 1.18 -9.80
C ASN A 42 -0.99 0.52 -8.89
N ILE A 43 0.29 0.85 -9.10
CA ILE A 43 1.38 0.51 -8.19
C ILE A 43 1.79 1.80 -7.48
N ASP A 44 1.47 1.90 -6.19
CA ASP A 44 1.94 2.98 -5.31
C ASP A 44 3.20 2.51 -4.58
N ILE A 45 4.35 3.15 -4.86
CA ILE A 45 5.62 2.87 -4.18
C ILE A 45 5.85 3.95 -3.13
N LYS A 46 5.53 3.62 -1.88
CA LYS A 46 5.86 4.47 -0.73
C LYS A 46 7.29 4.18 -0.27
N THR A 47 8.19 5.14 -0.48
CA THR A 47 9.55 5.05 0.04
C THR A 47 9.57 5.69 1.43
N ASN A 48 9.75 4.85 2.45
CA ASN A 48 9.98 5.30 3.81
C ASN A 48 11.49 5.28 4.08
N ALA A 49 12.04 6.39 4.55
CA ALA A 49 13.43 6.47 4.96
C ALA A 49 13.49 6.42 6.48
N MET A 50 14.09 5.36 7.01
CA MET A 50 14.53 5.25 8.41
C MET A 50 15.86 5.99 8.53
N ASP A 51 16.13 6.65 9.66
CA ASP A 51 17.36 7.41 9.80
C ASP A 51 18.59 6.48 9.75
N TYR A 52 18.65 5.47 10.63
CA TYR A 52 19.74 4.48 10.65
C TYR A 52 19.29 3.09 11.11
N LEU A 53 19.80 2.05 10.45
CA LEU A 53 19.47 0.65 10.73
C LEU A 53 20.73 -0.23 10.77
N PHE A 54 20.97 -0.92 11.89
CA PHE A 54 22.06 -1.86 12.06
C PHE A 54 21.56 -3.31 12.15
N TYR A 55 22.42 -4.24 11.74
CA TYR A 55 22.32 -5.63 12.17
C TYR A 55 23.00 -5.81 13.53
N THR A 56 22.36 -6.55 14.43
CA THR A 56 23.00 -7.02 15.66
C THR A 56 23.74 -8.33 15.41
N ASP A 57 24.59 -8.74 16.35
CA ASP A 57 25.27 -10.04 16.30
C ASP A 57 24.29 -11.23 16.33
N SER A 58 23.08 -11.05 16.88
CA SER A 58 21.98 -12.04 16.81
C SER A 58 21.30 -12.08 15.43
N GLY A 59 21.64 -11.16 14.53
CA GLY A 59 20.98 -10.98 13.24
C GLY A 59 19.66 -10.21 13.34
N ASP A 60 19.29 -9.67 14.49
CA ASP A 60 18.14 -8.77 14.61
C ASP A 60 18.49 -7.35 14.14
N TYR A 61 17.50 -6.46 14.13
CA TYR A 61 17.69 -5.06 13.77
C TYR A 61 17.72 -4.13 14.99
N LEU A 62 18.63 -3.16 14.92
CA LEU A 62 18.66 -2.00 15.80
C LEU A 62 18.41 -0.74 14.97
N HIS A 63 17.27 -0.10 15.20
CA HIS A 63 16.80 1.07 14.46
C HIS A 63 16.98 2.32 15.32
N PHE A 64 17.48 3.41 14.73
CA PHE A 64 17.57 4.73 15.35
C PHE A 64 16.72 5.75 14.59
N GLU A 65 16.02 6.59 15.34
CA GLU A 65 15.23 7.72 14.85
C GLU A 65 15.63 8.98 15.64
N PHE A 66 16.04 10.04 14.95
CA PHE A 66 16.50 11.29 15.58
C PHE A 66 15.43 12.36 15.47
N GLN A 67 14.93 12.81 16.62
CA GLN A 67 13.85 13.78 16.68
C GLN A 67 14.33 15.09 17.29
N THR A 68 14.09 16.19 16.58
CA THR A 68 14.29 17.56 17.09
C THR A 68 12.99 18.18 17.59
N THR A 69 11.86 17.49 17.39
CA THR A 69 10.53 17.88 17.85
C THR A 69 9.82 16.72 18.54
N LYS A 70 8.83 17.02 19.38
CA LYS A 70 8.01 16.02 20.10
C LYS A 70 6.60 15.99 19.50
N LYS A 71 6.34 15.10 18.53
CA LYS A 71 5.00 14.89 17.95
C LYS A 71 4.56 13.44 18.11
N ASN A 72 3.29 13.23 18.47
CA ASN A 72 2.74 11.88 18.67
C ASN A 72 2.63 11.11 17.35
N GLU A 73 2.45 11.83 16.23
CA GLU A 73 2.38 11.25 14.89
C GLU A 73 3.71 10.58 14.48
N ASP A 74 4.84 11.06 15.00
CA ASP A 74 6.16 10.49 14.73
C ASP A 74 6.25 9.05 15.27
N ILE A 75 5.68 8.77 16.45
CA ILE A 75 5.65 7.41 17.02
C ILE A 75 4.87 6.44 16.13
N SER A 76 3.72 6.88 15.59
CA SER A 76 2.92 6.07 14.67
C SER A 76 3.70 5.72 13.40
N ARG A 77 4.52 6.67 12.91
CA ARG A 77 5.37 6.47 11.74
C ARG A 77 6.49 5.46 12.01
N PHE A 78 7.16 5.53 13.15
CA PHE A 78 8.22 4.57 13.51
C PHE A 78 7.66 3.15 13.64
N LEU A 79 6.49 3.00 14.27
CA LEU A 79 5.81 1.71 14.38
C LEU A 79 5.45 1.14 13.00
N TYR A 80 5.02 1.99 12.07
CA TYR A 80 4.74 1.58 10.70
C TYR A 80 6.00 1.09 9.98
N TYR A 81 7.14 1.75 10.19
CA TYR A 81 8.43 1.34 9.63
C TYR A 81 8.85 -0.02 10.17
N ASP A 82 8.83 -0.18 11.49
CA ASP A 82 9.21 -1.42 12.17
C ASP A 82 8.30 -2.58 11.76
N SER A 83 6.99 -2.35 11.70
CA SER A 83 6.02 -3.38 11.27
C SER A 83 6.24 -3.80 9.82
N SER A 84 6.51 -2.84 8.94
CA SER A 84 6.78 -3.10 7.52
C SER A 84 8.09 -3.87 7.33
N LEU A 85 9.13 -3.49 8.07
CA LEU A 85 10.43 -4.15 8.05
C LEU A 85 10.37 -5.56 8.65
N TYR A 86 9.64 -5.74 9.75
CA TYR A 86 9.38 -7.06 10.35
C TYR A 86 8.65 -7.95 9.36
N TYR A 87 7.59 -7.44 8.73
CA TYR A 87 6.80 -8.20 7.76
C TYR A 87 7.69 -8.77 6.64
N LYS A 88 8.60 -7.96 6.11
CA LYS A 88 9.53 -8.32 5.03
C LYS A 88 10.65 -9.27 5.48
N SER A 89 11.23 -9.04 6.66
CA SER A 89 12.47 -9.70 7.08
C SER A 89 12.29 -10.84 8.09
N LYS A 90 11.19 -10.82 8.85
CA LYS A 90 10.92 -11.69 10.00
C LYS A 90 11.99 -11.63 11.10
N ARG A 91 12.72 -10.50 11.20
CA ARG A 91 13.74 -10.24 12.23
C ARG A 91 13.17 -9.34 13.31
N ASN A 92 13.52 -9.56 14.57
CA ASN A 92 13.09 -8.65 15.62
C ASN A 92 13.73 -7.28 15.41
N ILE A 93 13.03 -6.23 15.83
CA ILE A 93 13.51 -4.85 15.69
C ILE A 93 13.41 -4.19 17.06
N ARG A 94 14.50 -3.56 17.47
CA ARG A 94 14.54 -2.65 18.62
C ARG A 94 14.78 -1.25 18.10
N THR A 95 13.90 -0.32 18.45
CA THR A 95 13.98 1.07 18.00
C THR A 95 14.35 1.99 19.15
N LEU A 96 15.38 2.82 18.95
CA LEU A 96 15.79 3.89 19.86
C LEU A 96 15.41 5.22 19.23
N VAL A 97 14.48 5.92 19.86
CA VAL A 97 14.15 7.29 19.50
C VAL A 97 15.00 8.24 20.34
N VAL A 98 15.86 8.99 19.66
CA VAL A 98 16.80 9.93 20.29
C VAL A 98 16.26 11.34 20.10
N TYR A 99 15.80 11.94 21.19
CA TYR A 99 15.36 13.34 21.20
C TYR A 99 16.55 14.26 21.43
N SER A 100 16.84 15.10 20.43
CA SER A 100 17.78 16.22 20.50
C SER A 100 16.99 17.53 20.56
N SER A 101 17.60 18.64 21.00
CA SER A 101 16.96 19.97 21.18
C SER A 101 16.24 20.23 22.52
N ASP A 102 16.91 20.01 23.66
CA ASP A 102 16.41 20.32 25.02
C ASP A 102 15.01 19.75 25.34
N ILE A 103 14.65 18.66 24.67
CA ILE A 103 13.44 17.90 24.96
C ILE A 103 13.70 17.09 26.22
N LYS A 104 13.08 17.50 27.33
CA LYS A 104 13.31 16.89 28.65
C LYS A 104 12.42 15.69 28.93
N GLU A 105 11.37 15.50 28.14
CA GLU A 105 10.39 14.43 28.31
C GLU A 105 9.96 13.87 26.95
N ALA A 106 10.08 12.55 26.78
CA ALA A 106 9.57 11.83 25.62
C ALA A 106 8.01 11.78 25.62
N PRO A 107 7.36 11.56 24.47
CA PRO A 107 5.91 11.40 24.38
C PRO A 107 5.39 10.17 25.11
#